data_AF-A0A917QA65-F1
#
_entry.id   AF-A0A917QA65-F1
#
_cell.length_a   1.000
_cell.length_b   1.000
_cell.length_c   1.000
_cell.angle_alpha   90.00
_cell.angle_beta   90.00
_cell.angle_gamma   90.00
#
_symmetry.space_group_name_H-M   'P 1'
#
loop_
_entity.id
_entity.type
_entity.pdbx_description
1 polymer ?
#
loop_
_entity_poly.entity_id
_entity_poly.type
_entity_poly.pdbx_seq_one_letter_code
_entity_poly.pdbx_strand_id
1 'polypeptide(L)'
;MKFSDWCQILLFIAVASAGAIRLRRYASSVFEERVRLLALVETGFYKLAGVDPAREQGWFGYTFAVLAFNAAGFALLYSILRLQDILPANPQGFGAVDGDLALNTAVSFTTNTNWQAIGGETTLTHFTQIAGLNTQNFVLAATGIAVAIAVTRAFARSSARTLGNFWVDLTRGTLYLPMPIAIVVALAFMALGVLHTLDSSFVRRRWRAPSRSSRSDRRRASSRSSSSAPTAAASSTSTRRIRSRTRPTGPTRSSSGRASRSRLRLPLRSGA
;
A
#
# COMPACT_ATOMS: atom_id res chain seq x y z
N MET A 1 21.81 16.86 22.42
CA MET A 1 21.27 15.49 22.53
C MET A 1 21.19 15.14 23.99
N LYS A 2 20.04 14.63 24.44
CA LYS A 2 19.83 14.18 25.83
C LYS A 2 20.41 12.77 26.00
N PHE A 3 20.69 12.35 27.23
CA PHE A 3 21.13 10.99 27.54
C PHE A 3 20.15 9.92 26.98
N SER A 4 18.83 10.21 27.02
CA SER A 4 17.80 9.36 26.41
C SER A 4 18.00 9.11 24.91
N ASP A 5 18.49 10.11 24.16
CA ASP A 5 18.70 9.99 22.72
C ASP A 5 19.84 9.00 22.44
N TRP A 6 20.91 9.06 23.23
CA TRP A 6 22.03 8.12 23.15
C TRP A 6 21.61 6.70 23.52
N CYS A 7 20.82 6.53 24.59
CA CYS A 7 20.27 5.22 24.95
C CYS A 7 19.40 4.64 23.83
N GLN A 8 18.56 5.45 23.19
CA GLN A 8 17.72 5.01 22.07
C GLN A 8 18.56 4.57 20.86
N ILE A 9 19.60 5.33 20.51
CA ILE A 9 20.51 4.99 19.39
C ILE A 9 21.22 3.66 19.69
N LEU A 10 21.79 3.50 20.89
CA LEU A 10 22.50 2.28 21.27
C LEU A 10 21.56 1.07 21.30
N LEU A 11 20.35 1.24 21.85
CA LEU A 11 19.34 0.19 21.85
C LEU A 11 18.94 -0.20 20.42
N PHE A 12 18.71 0.77 19.54
CA PHE A 12 18.38 0.52 18.14
C PHE A 12 19.50 -0.27 17.43
N ILE A 13 20.75 0.17 17.56
CA ILE A 13 21.91 -0.51 16.95
C ILE A 13 22.04 -1.93 17.51
N ALA A 14 21.88 -2.13 18.81
CA ALA A 14 21.98 -3.45 19.44
C ALA A 14 20.89 -4.41 18.91
N VAL A 15 19.64 -3.96 18.88
CA VAL A 15 18.51 -4.75 18.39
C VAL A 15 18.65 -5.04 16.88
N ALA A 16 18.99 -4.04 16.08
CA ALA A 16 19.19 -4.19 14.64
C ALA A 16 20.34 -5.17 14.34
N SER A 17 21.45 -5.06 15.07
CA SER A 17 22.61 -5.96 14.90
C SER A 17 22.29 -7.40 15.29
N ALA A 18 21.60 -7.59 16.42
CA ALA A 18 21.15 -8.92 16.86
C ALA A 18 20.21 -9.56 15.83
N GLY A 19 19.24 -8.78 15.31
CA GLY A 19 18.35 -9.19 14.24
C GLY A 19 19.10 -9.56 12.95
N ALA A 20 20.04 -8.72 12.52
CA ALA A 20 20.84 -8.95 11.32
C ALA A 20 21.69 -10.23 11.43
N ILE A 21 22.33 -10.49 12.58
CA ILE A 21 23.11 -11.72 12.80
C ILE A 21 22.20 -12.95 12.74
N ARG A 22 21.02 -12.88 13.38
CA ARG A 22 20.07 -14.00 13.38
C ARG A 22 19.53 -14.28 11.99
N LEU A 23 19.19 -13.23 11.24
CA LEU A 23 18.69 -13.31 9.88
C LEU A 23 19.76 -13.85 8.94
N ARG A 24 21.03 -13.40 9.06
CA ARG A 24 22.15 -13.91 8.27
C ARG A 24 22.29 -15.43 8.39
N ARG A 25 22.28 -15.97 9.62
CA ARG A 25 22.40 -17.43 9.85
C ARG A 25 21.25 -18.22 9.24
N TYR A 26 20.05 -17.63 9.26
CA TYR A 26 18.90 -18.26 8.63
C TYR A 26 18.96 -18.18 7.10
N ALA A 27 19.32 -17.02 6.54
CA ALA A 27 19.49 -16.83 5.11
C ALA A 27 20.54 -17.81 4.55
N SER A 28 21.67 -18.00 5.21
CA SER A 28 22.66 -18.99 4.78
C SER A 28 22.07 -20.41 4.75
N SER A 29 21.31 -20.81 5.77
CA SER A 29 20.66 -22.13 5.76
C SER A 29 19.61 -22.29 4.65
N VAL A 30 18.94 -21.21 4.26
CA VAL A 30 17.97 -21.19 3.17
C VAL A 30 18.68 -21.35 1.82
N PHE A 31 19.76 -20.61 1.56
CA PHE A 31 20.47 -20.68 0.28
C PHE A 31 21.41 -21.89 0.16
N GLU A 32 21.75 -22.57 1.27
CA GLU A 32 22.40 -23.89 1.28
C GLU A 32 21.40 -25.06 1.17
N GLU A 33 20.12 -24.78 0.90
CA GLU A 33 19.05 -25.78 0.74
C GLU A 33 18.77 -26.69 1.96
N ARG A 34 19.23 -26.28 3.15
CA ARG A 34 18.99 -27.01 4.41
C ARG A 34 17.55 -26.85 4.91
N VAL A 35 16.89 -25.75 4.55
CA VAL A 35 15.49 -25.49 4.89
C VAL A 35 14.59 -25.94 3.73
N ARG A 36 13.66 -26.87 4.01
CA ARG A 36 12.76 -27.47 3.00
C ARG A 36 11.28 -27.46 3.42
N LEU A 37 10.91 -26.62 4.38
CA LEU A 37 9.55 -26.54 4.93
C LEU A 37 8.49 -26.22 3.86
N LEU A 38 8.84 -25.45 2.83
CA LEU A 38 7.95 -25.07 1.73
C LEU A 38 8.31 -25.76 0.40
N ALA A 39 9.01 -26.91 0.44
CA ALA A 39 9.50 -27.58 -0.76
C ALA A 39 8.39 -27.96 -1.77
N LEU A 40 7.19 -28.30 -1.29
CA LEU A 40 6.03 -28.56 -2.15
C LEU A 40 5.60 -27.31 -2.93
N VAL A 41 5.59 -26.16 -2.25
CA VAL A 41 5.24 -24.86 -2.85
C VAL A 41 6.32 -24.43 -3.84
N GLU A 42 7.60 -24.58 -3.48
CA GLU A 42 8.74 -24.34 -4.37
C GLU A 42 8.61 -25.17 -5.65
N THR A 43 8.39 -26.47 -5.52
CA THR A 43 8.27 -27.40 -6.67
C THR A 43 7.06 -27.05 -7.53
N GLY A 44 5.96 -26.58 -6.92
CA GLY A 44 4.81 -26.06 -7.65
C GLY A 44 5.18 -24.86 -8.53
N PHE A 45 5.86 -23.86 -7.96
CA PHE A 45 6.33 -22.71 -8.72
C PHE A 45 7.32 -23.10 -9.82
N TYR A 46 8.28 -23.99 -9.52
CA TYR A 46 9.23 -24.46 -10.53
C TYR A 46 8.55 -25.16 -11.70
N LYS A 47 7.58 -26.04 -11.42
CA LYS A 47 6.80 -26.71 -12.48
C LYS A 47 5.96 -25.76 -13.31
N LEU A 48 5.26 -24.82 -12.66
CA LEU A 48 4.43 -23.83 -13.36
C LEU A 48 5.26 -22.89 -14.24
N ALA A 49 6.45 -22.52 -13.78
CA ALA A 49 7.37 -21.66 -14.51
C ALA A 49 8.27 -22.42 -15.51
N GLY A 50 8.19 -23.76 -15.57
CA GLY A 50 9.08 -24.59 -16.40
C GLY A 50 10.56 -24.51 -15.99
N VAL A 51 10.83 -24.21 -14.72
CA VAL A 51 12.17 -24.06 -14.16
C VAL A 51 12.71 -25.42 -13.75
N ASP A 52 13.86 -25.79 -14.28
CA ASP A 52 14.66 -26.89 -13.76
C ASP A 52 15.60 -26.37 -12.66
N PRO A 53 15.38 -26.72 -11.38
CA PRO A 53 16.20 -26.23 -10.28
C PRO A 53 17.64 -26.79 -10.31
N ALA A 54 17.88 -27.93 -10.96
CA ALA A 54 19.21 -28.53 -11.06
C ALA A 54 20.10 -27.84 -12.10
N ARG A 55 19.51 -27.06 -13.01
CA ARG A 55 20.24 -26.37 -14.08
C ARG A 55 20.92 -25.11 -13.54
N GLU A 56 22.23 -25.17 -13.40
CA GLU A 56 23.03 -23.99 -13.08
C GLU A 56 23.18 -23.04 -14.30
N GLN A 57 23.26 -21.74 -14.02
CA GLN A 57 23.44 -20.67 -14.98
C GLN A 57 24.84 -20.05 -14.83
N GLY A 58 25.47 -19.74 -15.96
CA GLY A 58 26.63 -18.84 -15.99
C GLY A 58 26.23 -17.39 -15.71
N TRP A 59 27.21 -16.50 -15.52
CA TRP A 59 26.96 -15.10 -15.20
C TRP A 59 26.03 -14.40 -16.21
N PHE A 60 26.23 -14.64 -17.51
CA PHE A 60 25.42 -14.03 -18.55
C PHE A 60 23.96 -14.48 -18.48
N GLY A 61 23.73 -15.79 -18.30
CA GLY A 61 22.38 -16.35 -18.16
C GLY A 61 21.68 -15.85 -16.89
N TYR A 62 22.42 -15.71 -15.80
CA TYR A 62 21.90 -15.18 -14.54
C TYR A 62 21.50 -13.71 -14.68
N THR A 63 22.40 -12.86 -15.22
CA THR A 63 22.13 -11.43 -15.44
C THR A 63 20.97 -11.22 -16.39
N PHE A 64 20.91 -11.98 -17.49
CA PHE A 64 19.78 -11.88 -18.42
C PHE A 64 18.46 -12.27 -17.75
N ALA A 65 18.44 -13.33 -16.94
CA ALA A 65 17.26 -13.73 -16.20
C ALA A 65 16.78 -12.63 -15.23
N VAL A 66 17.71 -12.00 -14.49
CA VAL A 66 17.42 -10.85 -13.62
C VAL A 66 16.80 -9.70 -14.43
N LEU A 67 17.42 -9.33 -15.56
CA LEU A 67 16.94 -8.20 -16.38
C LEU A 67 15.57 -8.49 -17.01
N ALA A 68 15.39 -9.69 -17.58
CA ALA A 68 14.14 -10.10 -18.19
C ALA A 68 13.00 -10.14 -17.16
N PHE A 69 13.28 -10.64 -15.97
CA PHE A 69 12.30 -10.70 -14.88
C PHE A 69 11.89 -9.29 -14.40
N ASN A 70 12.85 -8.39 -14.20
CA ASN A 70 12.57 -7.00 -13.84
C ASN A 70 11.80 -6.26 -14.94
N ALA A 71 12.15 -6.48 -16.21
CA ALA A 71 11.42 -5.90 -17.34
C ALA A 71 9.96 -6.40 -17.41
N ALA A 72 9.74 -7.70 -17.17
CA ALA A 72 8.40 -8.27 -17.10
C ALA A 72 7.59 -7.70 -15.91
N GLY A 73 8.21 -7.59 -14.73
CA GLY A 73 7.59 -6.96 -13.56
C GLY A 73 7.22 -5.49 -13.82
N PHE A 74 8.13 -4.73 -14.42
CA PHE A 74 7.88 -3.35 -14.84
C PHE A 74 6.68 -3.25 -15.78
N ALA A 75 6.67 -4.05 -16.86
CA ALA A 75 5.60 -4.04 -17.85
C ALA A 75 4.24 -4.43 -17.22
N LEU A 76 4.24 -5.43 -16.32
CA LEU A 76 3.06 -5.85 -15.58
C LEU A 76 2.53 -4.72 -14.68
N LEU A 77 3.39 -4.11 -13.86
CA LEU A 77 2.96 -3.04 -12.96
C LEU A 77 2.48 -1.81 -13.75
N TYR A 78 3.19 -1.42 -14.80
CA TYR A 78 2.77 -0.34 -15.68
C TYR A 78 1.39 -0.61 -16.29
N SER A 79 1.16 -1.84 -16.76
CA SER A 79 -0.14 -2.27 -17.29
C SER A 79 -1.24 -2.21 -16.23
N ILE A 80 -0.97 -2.67 -15.00
CA ILE A 80 -1.92 -2.58 -13.89
C ILE A 80 -2.30 -1.12 -13.61
N LEU A 81 -1.33 -0.21 -13.54
CA LEU A 81 -1.57 1.22 -13.29
C LEU A 81 -2.40 1.88 -14.40
N ARG A 82 -2.12 1.52 -15.66
CA ARG A 82 -2.82 2.06 -16.83
C ARG A 82 -4.20 1.46 -17.08
N LEU A 83 -4.46 0.27 -16.54
CA LEU A 83 -5.72 -0.46 -16.69
C LEU A 83 -6.47 -0.61 -15.35
N GLN A 84 -6.12 0.15 -14.31
CA GLN A 84 -6.71 -0.04 -12.98
C GLN A 84 -8.21 0.24 -12.92
N ASP A 85 -8.75 0.96 -13.90
CA ASP A 85 -10.17 1.29 -14.04
C ASP A 85 -11.02 0.07 -14.41
N ILE A 86 -10.46 -0.85 -15.20
CA ILE A 86 -11.15 -2.10 -15.61
C ILE A 86 -10.82 -3.29 -14.70
N LEU A 87 -9.81 -3.16 -13.84
CA LEU A 87 -9.39 -4.22 -12.93
C LEU A 87 -10.33 -4.35 -11.71
N PRO A 88 -10.43 -5.54 -11.11
CA PRO A 88 -11.32 -5.77 -9.98
C PRO A 88 -10.88 -4.97 -8.73
N ALA A 89 -11.71 -4.98 -7.69
CA ALA A 89 -11.44 -4.29 -6.41
C ALA A 89 -11.17 -2.78 -6.57
N ASN A 90 -12.03 -2.11 -7.33
CA ASN A 90 -12.12 -0.65 -7.45
C ASN A 90 -13.41 -0.09 -6.83
N PRO A 91 -13.63 -0.21 -5.51
CA PRO A 91 -14.89 0.23 -4.92
C PRO A 91 -15.02 1.76 -4.86
N GLN A 92 -13.93 2.51 -5.02
CA GLN A 92 -13.92 3.98 -5.12
C GLN A 92 -14.13 4.48 -6.55
N GLY A 93 -14.06 3.61 -7.57
CA GLY A 93 -14.24 3.99 -8.98
C GLY A 93 -13.13 4.86 -9.55
N PHE A 94 -11.87 4.66 -9.11
CA PHE A 94 -10.72 5.40 -9.64
C PHE A 94 -10.46 5.05 -11.11
N GLY A 95 -10.12 6.07 -11.90
CA GLY A 95 -9.72 5.92 -13.30
C GLY A 95 -8.27 5.46 -13.47
N ALA A 96 -7.83 5.25 -14.71
CA ALA A 96 -6.44 4.95 -15.04
C ALA A 96 -5.47 6.03 -14.52
N VAL A 97 -4.32 5.61 -13.97
CA VAL A 97 -3.26 6.55 -13.56
C VAL A 97 -2.64 7.19 -14.79
N ASP A 98 -2.39 8.51 -14.78
CA ASP A 98 -1.73 9.23 -15.87
C ASP A 98 -0.43 8.56 -16.34
N GLY A 99 -0.12 8.64 -17.64
CA GLY A 99 0.96 7.89 -18.28
C GLY A 99 2.33 8.15 -17.66
N ASP A 100 2.65 9.41 -17.39
CA ASP A 100 3.95 9.81 -16.85
C ASP A 100 4.10 9.36 -15.39
N LEU A 101 3.02 9.48 -14.62
CA LEU A 101 2.95 9.06 -13.23
C LEU A 101 2.99 7.53 -13.08
N ALA A 102 2.30 6.81 -13.96
CA ALA A 102 2.32 5.35 -14.03
C ALA A 102 3.73 4.86 -14.40
N LEU A 103 4.39 5.50 -15.36
CA LEU A 103 5.77 5.18 -15.74
C LEU A 103 6.74 5.41 -14.58
N ASN A 104 6.70 6.60 -13.96
CA ASN A 104 7.55 6.91 -12.82
C ASN A 104 7.36 5.92 -11.67
N THR A 105 6.11 5.57 -11.37
CA THR A 105 5.78 4.60 -10.31
C THR A 105 6.28 3.20 -10.68
N ALA A 106 6.03 2.74 -11.90
CA ALA A 106 6.48 1.44 -12.35
C ALA A 106 8.01 1.31 -12.31
N VAL A 107 8.75 2.32 -12.77
CA VAL A 107 10.21 2.36 -12.66
C VAL A 107 10.63 2.35 -11.19
N SER A 108 10.06 3.23 -10.36
CA SER A 108 10.45 3.39 -8.95
C SER A 108 10.27 2.11 -8.13
N PHE A 109 9.20 1.36 -8.37
CA PHE A 109 8.98 0.07 -7.73
C PHE A 109 9.90 -1.01 -8.30
N THR A 110 10.12 -1.03 -9.62
CA THR A 110 11.04 -1.99 -10.26
C THR A 110 12.51 -1.74 -9.86
N THR A 111 12.88 -0.51 -9.53
CA THR A 111 14.23 -0.19 -9.03
C THR A 111 14.34 -0.29 -7.51
N ASN A 112 13.30 -0.74 -6.82
CA ASN A 112 13.21 -0.78 -5.35
C ASN A 112 13.46 0.58 -4.68
N THR A 113 13.29 1.68 -5.41
CA THR A 113 13.39 3.05 -4.88
C THR A 113 12.14 3.41 -4.11
N ASN A 114 10.98 2.89 -4.56
CA ASN A 114 9.68 3.09 -3.94
C ASN A 114 9.35 4.59 -3.73
N TRP A 115 9.73 5.42 -4.70
CA TRP A 115 9.32 6.81 -4.76
C TRP A 115 7.82 6.91 -5.07
N GLN A 116 7.10 7.77 -4.33
CA GLN A 116 5.65 7.88 -4.42
C GLN A 116 5.24 9.35 -4.58
N ALA A 117 4.84 9.72 -5.80
CA ALA A 117 4.18 10.98 -6.09
C ALA A 117 2.65 10.81 -6.20
N ILE A 118 2.11 9.75 -5.58
CA ILE A 118 0.71 9.34 -5.68
C ILE A 118 0.09 9.30 -4.28
N GLY A 119 -1.10 9.88 -4.10
CA GLY A 119 -1.93 9.62 -2.93
C GLY A 119 -2.61 8.27 -3.07
N GLY A 120 -2.17 7.27 -2.30
CA GLY A 120 -2.67 5.89 -2.42
C GLY A 120 -4.18 5.79 -2.22
N GLU A 121 -4.71 6.53 -1.25
CA GLU A 121 -6.13 6.57 -0.90
C GLU A 121 -7.01 7.41 -1.85
N THR A 122 -6.40 8.20 -2.73
CA THR A 122 -7.11 9.10 -3.67
C THR A 122 -6.95 8.70 -5.13
N THR A 123 -5.99 7.83 -5.44
CA THR A 123 -5.57 7.56 -6.82
C THR A 123 -5.50 6.07 -7.16
N LEU A 124 -5.23 5.19 -6.19
CA LEU A 124 -4.96 3.78 -6.45
C LEU A 124 -6.08 2.87 -5.97
N THR A 125 -6.49 1.94 -6.82
CA THR A 125 -7.44 0.88 -6.43
C THR A 125 -6.81 -0.09 -5.44
N HIS A 126 -7.64 -0.81 -4.68
CA HIS A 126 -7.15 -1.85 -3.76
C HIS A 126 -6.38 -2.93 -4.52
N PHE A 127 -6.81 -3.27 -5.74
CA PHE A 127 -6.08 -4.21 -6.59
C PHE A 127 -4.69 -3.70 -6.96
N THR A 128 -4.56 -2.45 -7.40
CA THR A 128 -3.25 -1.88 -7.75
C THR A 128 -2.30 -1.89 -6.56
N GLN A 129 -2.81 -1.59 -5.35
CA GLN A 129 -2.00 -1.62 -4.14
C GLN A 129 -1.56 -3.04 -3.77
N ILE A 130 -2.46 -4.01 -3.81
CA ILE A 130 -2.18 -5.40 -3.37
C ILE A 130 -1.43 -6.19 -4.45
N ALA A 131 -1.98 -6.25 -5.66
CA ALA A 131 -1.45 -7.09 -6.75
C ALA A 131 -0.30 -6.40 -7.51
N GLY A 132 -0.28 -5.07 -7.57
CA GLY A 132 0.79 -4.31 -8.22
C GLY A 132 1.91 -3.96 -7.24
N LEU A 133 1.69 -2.93 -6.43
CA LEU A 133 2.74 -2.31 -5.61
C LEU A 133 3.30 -3.25 -4.54
N ASN A 134 2.43 -3.94 -3.81
CA ASN A 134 2.86 -4.84 -2.75
C ASN A 134 3.64 -6.03 -3.32
N THR A 135 3.16 -6.67 -4.39
CA THR A 135 3.91 -7.74 -5.09
C THR A 135 5.32 -7.31 -5.47
N GLN A 136 5.46 -6.10 -6.04
CA GLN A 136 6.77 -5.57 -6.45
C GLN A 136 7.71 -5.37 -5.25
N ASN A 137 7.20 -4.92 -4.10
CA ASN A 137 8.02 -4.79 -2.89
C ASN A 137 8.65 -6.11 -2.43
N PHE A 138 7.93 -7.24 -2.58
CA PHE A 138 8.48 -8.56 -2.25
C PHE A 138 9.49 -9.03 -3.29
N VAL A 139 9.07 -8.97 -4.55
CA VAL A 139 9.79 -9.57 -5.66
C VAL A 139 11.10 -8.82 -5.96
N LEU A 140 11.12 -7.50 -5.84
CA LEU A 140 12.34 -6.72 -6.05
C LEU A 140 13.30 -6.83 -4.87
N ALA A 141 12.80 -6.90 -3.64
CA ALA A 141 13.63 -7.22 -2.49
C ALA A 141 14.31 -8.58 -2.66
N ALA A 142 13.55 -9.61 -3.09
CA ALA A 142 14.08 -10.94 -3.36
C ALA A 142 15.09 -10.95 -4.52
N THR A 143 14.85 -10.18 -5.58
CA THR A 143 15.78 -10.02 -6.71
C THR A 143 17.12 -9.41 -6.25
N GLY A 144 17.08 -8.38 -5.40
CA GLY A 144 18.28 -7.79 -4.81
C GLY A 144 19.07 -8.79 -3.94
N ILE A 145 18.36 -9.59 -3.13
CA ILE A 145 18.96 -10.66 -2.34
C ILE A 145 19.60 -11.72 -3.25
N ALA A 146 18.90 -12.15 -4.31
CA ALA A 146 19.39 -13.14 -5.27
C ALA A 146 20.70 -12.68 -5.92
N VAL A 147 20.76 -11.44 -6.40
CA VAL A 147 21.98 -10.85 -6.96
C VAL A 147 23.11 -10.78 -5.93
N ALA A 148 22.82 -10.36 -4.70
CA ALA A 148 23.83 -10.34 -3.62
C ALA A 148 24.38 -11.74 -3.35
N ILE A 149 23.53 -12.76 -3.33
CA ILE A 149 23.94 -14.15 -3.16
C ILE A 149 24.79 -14.63 -4.35
N ALA A 150 24.39 -14.35 -5.58
CA ALA A 150 25.19 -14.68 -6.77
C ALA A 150 26.59 -14.06 -6.71
N VAL A 151 26.70 -12.80 -6.29
CA VAL A 151 27.99 -12.11 -6.09
C VAL A 151 28.80 -12.79 -4.98
N THR A 152 28.19 -13.11 -3.84
CA THR A 152 28.92 -13.83 -2.76
C THR A 152 29.42 -15.20 -3.22
N ARG A 153 28.64 -15.94 -4.03
CA ARG A 153 29.08 -17.22 -4.61
C ARG A 153 30.23 -17.03 -5.60
N ALA A 154 30.20 -15.97 -6.39
CA ALA A 154 31.27 -15.63 -7.33
C ALA A 154 32.60 -15.38 -6.61
N PHE A 155 32.59 -14.71 -5.46
CA PHE A 155 33.79 -14.51 -4.64
C PHE A 155 34.22 -15.77 -3.87
N ALA A 156 33.28 -16.60 -3.42
CA ALA A 156 33.57 -17.78 -2.61
C ALA A 156 34.08 -18.98 -3.43
N ARG A 157 33.64 -19.15 -4.69
CA ARG A 157 34.03 -20.26 -5.55
C ARG A 157 35.25 -19.89 -6.40
N SER A 158 36.37 -20.60 -6.24
CA SER A 158 37.51 -20.47 -7.16
C SER A 158 37.21 -21.19 -8.48
N SER A 159 37.41 -20.49 -9.61
CA SER A 159 37.31 -21.05 -10.98
C SER A 159 35.94 -21.65 -11.39
N ALA A 160 34.85 -21.36 -10.68
CA ALA A 160 33.52 -21.82 -11.08
C ALA A 160 32.99 -21.02 -12.28
N ARG A 161 32.45 -21.73 -13.29
CA ARG A 161 31.80 -21.13 -14.46
C ARG A 161 30.34 -20.73 -14.24
N THR A 162 29.78 -21.06 -13.07
CA THR A 162 28.35 -20.96 -12.75
C THR A 162 28.09 -20.22 -11.44
N LEU A 163 26.97 -19.51 -11.38
CA LEU A 163 26.53 -18.70 -10.24
C LEU A 163 25.34 -19.31 -9.48
N GLY A 164 24.87 -20.49 -9.90
CA GLY A 164 23.62 -21.11 -9.43
C GLY A 164 22.46 -20.81 -10.37
N ASN A 165 21.23 -20.77 -9.85
CA ASN A 165 20.02 -20.58 -10.64
C ASN A 165 19.20 -19.41 -10.10
N PHE A 166 19.02 -18.36 -10.92
CA PHE A 166 18.29 -17.15 -10.54
C PHE A 166 16.86 -17.45 -10.08
N TRP A 167 16.15 -18.36 -10.75
CA TRP A 167 14.76 -18.66 -10.43
C TRP A 167 14.60 -19.35 -9.08
N VAL A 168 15.57 -20.20 -8.72
CA VAL A 168 15.64 -20.83 -7.39
C VAL A 168 15.94 -19.77 -6.33
N ASP A 169 16.92 -18.91 -6.58
CA ASP A 169 17.31 -17.85 -5.66
C ASP A 169 16.18 -16.86 -5.42
N LEU A 170 15.47 -16.46 -6.47
CA LEU A 170 14.31 -15.58 -6.42
C LEU A 170 13.16 -16.21 -5.64
N THR A 171 12.83 -17.47 -5.94
CA THR A 171 11.70 -18.17 -5.29
C THR A 171 11.98 -18.36 -3.81
N ARG A 172 13.17 -18.88 -3.45
CA ARG A 172 13.55 -19.07 -2.04
C ARG A 172 13.73 -17.74 -1.33
N GLY A 173 14.34 -16.77 -2.01
CA GLY A 173 14.52 -15.41 -1.53
C GLY A 173 13.19 -14.71 -1.23
N THR A 174 12.12 -15.00 -1.98
CA THR A 174 10.78 -14.45 -1.74
C THR A 174 10.04 -15.21 -0.63
N LEU A 175 10.01 -16.54 -0.71
CA LEU A 175 9.18 -17.37 0.18
C LEU A 175 9.72 -17.47 1.60
N TYR A 176 11.04 -17.48 1.78
CA TYR A 176 11.64 -17.74 3.10
C TYR A 176 12.10 -16.48 3.81
N LEU A 177 12.40 -15.38 3.13
CA LEU A 177 12.90 -14.16 3.80
C LEU A 177 11.78 -13.13 4.04
N PRO A 178 11.33 -12.36 3.04
CA PRO A 178 10.39 -11.28 3.26
C PRO A 178 8.98 -11.79 3.60
N MET A 179 8.50 -12.88 3.00
CA MET A 179 7.16 -13.42 3.25
C MET A 179 6.87 -13.73 4.73
N PRO A 180 7.66 -14.59 5.43
CA PRO A 180 7.36 -14.93 6.82
C PRO A 180 7.54 -13.72 7.75
N ILE A 181 8.54 -12.86 7.47
CA ILE A 181 8.75 -11.64 8.26
C ILE A 181 7.55 -10.70 8.09
N ALA A 182 7.08 -10.49 6.86
CA ALA A 182 5.95 -9.62 6.57
C ALA A 182 4.66 -10.11 7.22
N ILE A 183 4.40 -11.43 7.22
CA ILE A 183 3.22 -12.00 7.91
C ILE A 183 3.28 -11.70 9.40
N VAL A 184 4.42 -11.94 10.06
CA VAL A 184 4.58 -11.68 11.50
C VAL A 184 4.40 -10.19 11.81
N VAL A 185 5.03 -9.31 11.04
CA VAL A 185 4.94 -7.86 11.22
C VAL A 185 3.53 -7.34 10.95
N ALA A 186 2.85 -7.83 9.89
CA ALA A 186 1.49 -7.46 9.57
C ALA A 186 0.51 -7.83 10.70
N LEU A 187 0.65 -9.04 11.26
CA LEU A 187 -0.16 -9.47 12.41
C LEU A 187 0.11 -8.61 13.66
N ALA A 188 1.37 -8.26 13.91
CA ALA A 188 1.72 -7.36 15.01
C ALA A 188 1.10 -5.96 14.81
N PHE A 189 1.15 -5.43 13.59
CA PHE A 189 0.54 -4.14 13.25
C PHE A 189 -0.98 -4.17 13.39
N MET A 190 -1.64 -5.24 12.95
CA MET A 190 -3.07 -5.45 13.18
C MET A 190 -3.40 -5.46 14.68
N ALA A 191 -2.59 -6.16 15.50
CA ALA A 191 -2.78 -6.19 16.95
C ALA A 191 -2.58 -4.81 17.61
N LEU A 192 -1.72 -3.97 17.03
CA LEU A 192 -1.51 -2.57 17.45
C LEU A 192 -2.57 -1.60 16.90
N GLY A 193 -3.53 -2.08 16.12
CA GLY A 193 -4.66 -1.28 15.61
C GLY A 193 -4.46 -0.68 14.23
N VAL A 194 -3.44 -1.10 13.47
CA VAL A 194 -3.30 -0.73 12.05
C VAL A 194 -4.44 -1.37 11.25
N LEU A 195 -5.10 -0.58 10.40
CA LEU A 195 -6.22 -1.06 9.59
C LEU A 195 -5.73 -1.99 8.48
N HIS A 196 -6.45 -3.10 8.30
CA HIS A 196 -6.30 -4.00 7.17
C HIS A 196 -7.71 -4.39 6.69
N THR A 197 -8.23 -3.71 5.68
CA THR A 197 -9.59 -3.91 5.16
C THR A 197 -9.63 -3.75 3.64
N LEU A 198 -10.60 -4.40 3.01
CA LEU A 198 -10.94 -4.24 1.59
C LEU A 198 -12.17 -3.34 1.38
N ASP A 199 -12.74 -2.80 2.47
CA ASP A 199 -13.87 -1.88 2.39
C ASP A 199 -13.48 -0.57 1.69
N SER A 200 -14.48 0.09 1.09
CA SER A 200 -14.29 1.32 0.32
C SER A 200 -13.94 2.52 1.19
N SER A 201 -14.58 2.63 2.36
CA SER A 201 -14.37 3.68 3.35
C SER A 201 -15.08 3.32 4.64
N PHE A 202 -14.52 3.74 5.78
CA PHE A 202 -15.21 3.65 7.06
C PHE A 202 -15.77 5.02 7.42
N VAL A 203 -17.09 5.11 7.60
CA VAL A 203 -17.70 6.33 8.16
C VAL A 203 -17.39 6.36 9.64
N ARG A 204 -16.48 7.24 10.06
CA ARG A 204 -16.27 7.53 11.48
C ARG A 204 -17.58 8.08 12.04
N ARG A 205 -18.33 7.24 12.78
CA ARG A 205 -19.49 7.72 13.55
C ARG A 205 -18.96 8.72 14.58
N ARG A 206 -19.12 10.01 14.26
CA ARG A 206 -18.83 11.10 15.19
C ARG A 206 -19.73 10.89 16.40
N TRP A 207 -19.13 10.55 17.52
CA TRP A 207 -19.81 10.45 18.80
C TRP A 207 -20.47 11.81 19.07
N ARG A 208 -21.79 11.92 18.84
CA ARG A 208 -22.55 13.11 19.25
C ARG A 208 -22.81 12.91 20.72
N ALA A 209 -22.16 13.73 21.55
CA ALA A 209 -22.50 13.82 22.96
C ALA A 209 -24.03 14.00 23.09
N PRO A 210 -24.71 13.27 23.99
CA PRO A 210 -26.14 13.43 24.21
C PRO A 210 -26.44 14.91 24.47
N SER A 211 -27.29 15.52 23.64
CA SER A 211 -27.69 16.90 23.86
C SER A 211 -28.37 17.00 25.22
N ARG A 212 -27.81 17.81 26.13
CA ARG A 212 -28.29 18.04 27.50
C ARG A 212 -29.72 18.61 27.60
N SER A 213 -30.42 18.84 26.48
CA SER A 213 -31.75 19.45 26.43
C SER A 213 -32.89 18.56 26.94
N SER A 214 -32.71 17.25 27.13
CA SER A 214 -33.80 16.37 27.57
C SER A 214 -34.13 16.45 29.08
N ARG A 215 -33.29 17.10 29.90
CA ARG A 215 -33.52 17.23 31.35
C ARG A 215 -34.39 18.45 31.69
N SER A 216 -34.28 19.55 30.93
CA SER A 216 -35.14 20.73 31.09
C SER A 216 -36.55 20.48 30.56
N ASP A 217 -36.69 19.74 29.45
CA ASP A 217 -38.01 19.42 28.88
C ASP A 217 -38.78 18.41 29.73
N ARG A 218 -38.11 17.45 30.39
CA ARG A 218 -38.79 16.56 31.37
C ARG A 218 -39.25 17.31 32.62
N ARG A 219 -38.49 18.30 33.11
CA ARG A 219 -38.92 19.15 34.23
C ARG A 219 -40.09 20.07 33.85
N ARG A 220 -40.14 20.56 32.61
CA ARG A 220 -41.26 21.36 32.09
C ARG A 220 -42.51 20.53 31.79
N ALA A 221 -42.34 19.25 31.44
CA ALA A 221 -43.44 18.31 31.28
C ALA A 221 -44.01 17.86 32.64
N SER A 222 -43.15 17.60 33.64
CA SER A 222 -43.60 17.24 35.00
C SER A 222 -44.23 18.40 35.76
N SER A 223 -43.87 19.66 35.44
CA SER A 223 -44.51 20.84 36.02
C SER A 223 -45.84 21.21 35.35
N ARG A 224 -46.15 20.61 34.18
CA ARG A 224 -47.43 20.79 33.47
C ARG A 224 -48.42 19.67 33.75
N SER A 225 -47.97 18.50 34.21
CA SER A 225 -48.85 17.38 34.58
C SER A 225 -49.44 17.48 35.99
N SER A 226 -49.01 18.45 36.81
CA SER A 226 -49.53 18.65 38.18
C SER A 226 -50.57 19.77 38.32
N SER A 227 -51.05 20.38 37.23
CA SER A 227 -51.94 21.55 37.30
C SER A 227 -53.24 21.46 36.49
N SER A 228 -53.77 20.28 36.19
CA SER A 228 -55.11 20.18 35.56
C SER A 228 -55.76 18.80 35.72
N ALA A 229 -56.76 18.72 36.60
CA ALA A 229 -57.86 17.77 36.53
C ALA A 229 -58.94 18.32 35.56
N PRO A 230 -59.85 17.48 35.02
CA PRO A 230 -60.27 17.57 33.62
C PRO A 230 -61.58 18.35 33.42
N THR A 231 -61.65 19.09 32.31
CA THR A 231 -62.94 19.48 31.70
C THR A 231 -62.94 19.01 30.25
N ALA A 232 -64.04 18.35 29.88
CA ALA A 232 -64.29 17.74 28.59
C ALA A 232 -64.13 18.70 27.40
N ALA A 233 -63.67 18.17 26.27
CA ALA A 233 -64.34 18.21 24.96
C ALA A 233 -63.36 18.09 23.77
N ALA A 234 -63.86 17.45 22.72
CA ALA A 234 -63.54 17.61 21.30
C ALA A 234 -62.23 17.02 20.73
N SER A 235 -62.42 15.86 20.08
CA SER A 235 -61.94 15.52 18.74
C SER A 235 -61.01 16.51 18.02
N SER A 236 -59.79 16.07 17.72
CA SER A 236 -59.22 16.20 16.37
C SER A 236 -57.99 15.29 16.19
N THR A 237 -58.12 14.32 15.29
CA THR A 237 -57.02 13.51 14.76
C THR A 237 -56.11 14.43 13.94
N SER A 238 -54.99 14.88 14.53
CA SER A 238 -53.95 15.60 13.81
C SER A 238 -52.77 14.66 13.53
N THR A 239 -52.81 14.02 12.37
CA THR A 239 -51.68 13.27 11.79
C THR A 239 -50.53 14.25 11.52
N ARG A 240 -49.62 14.39 12.49
CA ARG A 240 -48.46 15.28 12.37
C ARG A 240 -47.41 14.64 11.46
N ARG A 241 -47.58 14.91 10.16
CA ARG A 241 -46.66 14.60 9.07
C ARG A 241 -45.25 15.12 9.40
N ILE A 242 -44.28 14.20 9.47
CA ILE A 242 -42.86 14.52 9.63
C ILE A 242 -42.43 15.32 8.40
N ARG A 243 -42.20 16.63 8.60
CA ARG A 243 -41.68 17.52 7.56
C ARG A 243 -40.17 17.28 7.46
N SER A 244 -39.77 16.37 6.57
CA SER A 244 -38.39 16.26 6.10
C SER A 244 -38.01 17.60 5.46
N ARG A 245 -37.11 18.33 6.11
CA ARG A 245 -36.56 19.58 5.59
C ARG A 245 -35.43 19.22 4.62
N THR A 246 -35.78 18.79 3.41
CA THR A 246 -34.87 18.77 2.26
C THR A 246 -34.52 20.21 1.91
N ARG A 247 -33.24 20.53 1.95
CA ARG A 247 -32.72 21.83 1.50
C ARG A 247 -32.66 21.78 -0.04
N PRO A 248 -33.38 22.63 -0.78
CA PRO A 248 -33.29 22.63 -2.23
C PRO A 248 -31.96 23.25 -2.65
N THR A 249 -31.11 22.45 -3.30
CA THR A 249 -30.00 22.96 -4.10
C THR A 249 -30.46 23.03 -5.55
N GLY A 250 -30.57 24.25 -6.06
CA GLY A 250 -30.65 24.53 -7.50
C GLY A 250 -30.92 26.02 -7.75
N PRO A 251 -30.65 26.55 -8.96
CA PRO A 251 -29.57 26.23 -9.89
C PRO A 251 -28.62 27.43 -10.14
N THR A 252 -27.54 27.11 -10.86
CA THR A 252 -26.57 27.95 -11.59
C THR A 252 -26.76 29.49 -11.69
N ARG A 253 -25.66 30.22 -11.49
CA ARG A 253 -25.46 31.52 -12.13
C ARG A 253 -24.04 31.63 -12.70
N SER A 254 -23.99 31.60 -14.02
CA SER A 254 -22.88 32.03 -14.85
C SER A 254 -22.65 33.53 -14.72
N SER A 255 -21.40 33.97 -14.61
CA SER A 255 -20.99 35.31 -15.02
C SER A 255 -19.69 35.21 -15.83
N SER A 256 -19.86 35.30 -17.14
CA SER A 256 -18.85 35.74 -18.09
C SER A 256 -18.33 37.13 -17.72
N GLY A 257 -17.02 37.29 -17.58
CA GLY A 257 -16.34 38.56 -17.44
C GLY A 257 -15.01 38.50 -18.20
N ARG A 258 -14.97 39.22 -19.32
CA ARG A 258 -13.96 39.25 -20.37
C ARG A 258 -12.89 40.30 -20.04
N ALA A 259 -11.69 40.13 -20.61
CA ALA A 259 -10.53 41.05 -20.66
C ALA A 259 -9.70 41.16 -19.36
N SER A 260 -8.37 41.12 -19.36
CA SER A 260 -7.46 41.81 -20.28
C SER A 260 -6.12 41.07 -20.43
N ARG A 261 -5.61 41.06 -21.66
CA ARG A 261 -4.26 40.66 -22.02
C ARG A 261 -3.28 41.75 -21.56
N SER A 262 -2.29 41.41 -20.74
CA SER A 262 -1.06 42.20 -20.62
C SER A 262 0.14 41.29 -20.88
N ARG A 263 0.64 41.41 -22.11
CA ARG A 263 1.96 40.95 -22.54
C ARG A 263 2.99 41.68 -21.68
N LEU A 264 3.82 40.96 -20.92
CA LEU A 264 5.09 41.52 -20.46
C LEU A 264 6.21 40.93 -21.30
N ARG A 265 6.83 41.82 -22.08
CA ARG A 265 7.92 41.55 -23.02
C ARG A 265 9.20 41.24 -22.24
N LEU A 266 9.91 40.21 -22.68
CA LEU A 266 11.34 40.04 -22.50
C LEU A 266 12.10 41.23 -23.15
N PRO A 267 13.17 41.75 -22.53
CA PRO A 267 14.24 42.39 -23.27
C PRO A 267 15.40 41.40 -23.41
N LEU A 268 15.66 41.02 -24.67
CA LEU A 268 16.96 40.57 -25.13
C LEU A 268 17.99 41.67 -24.84
N ARG A 269 19.15 41.31 -24.27
CA ARG A 269 20.36 42.13 -24.34
C ARG A 269 21.51 41.25 -24.82
N SER A 270 21.87 41.45 -26.08
CA SER A 270 23.12 41.04 -26.72
C SER A 270 24.05 42.25 -26.84
N GLY A 271 25.37 42.02 -26.73
CA GLY A 271 26.46 42.96 -27.01
C GLY A 271 27.04 43.57 -25.72
N ALA A 272 28.33 43.46 -25.40
CA ALA A 272 29.52 43.12 -26.17
C ALA A 272 30.44 42.17 -25.39
#